data_AF-A0A9Q1QJN7-F1
#
_entry.id   AF-A0A9Q1QJN7-F1
#
_cell.length_a   1.000
_cell.length_b   1.000
_cell.length_c   1.000
_cell.angle_alpha   90.00
_cell.angle_beta   90.00
_cell.angle_gamma   90.00
#
_symmetry.space_group_name_H-M   'P 1'
#
loop_
_entity.id
_entity.type
_entity.pdbx_description
1 polymer ?
#
loop_
_entity_poly.entity_id
_entity_poly.type
_entity_poly.pdbx_seq_one_letter_code
_entity_poly.pdbx_strand_id
1 'polypeptide(L)'
;MLKTITSSTPSLPLLFKFTKSSSSLPSSSSPASPPPSSSSSSFSRCLSLPFSRSASSPSSPSPSSSSLSRSLSLFHFKNPMSGILGKLGFGPRAAPESTMESSIAQGPDEDLLAPGQQFAQFAAGCFWGVELAFQRVPGVTKTEVGYSQGFVHNPTYEDVCTGTTGHAEVGNDVGTQYRSGIYYYTPEQEKAAIESTDRRQKLLDRKIVTEILPAKKFYRAEEYHQQYLAKGGRFGRKQSAEKGCTDPIRCYG
;
A
#
# COMPACT_ATOMS: atom_id res chain seq x y z
N MET A 1 -9.67 3.65 0.79
CA MET A 1 -9.59 4.42 -0.46
C MET A 1 -9.80 5.89 -0.16
N LEU A 2 -9.24 6.78 -0.97
CA LEU A 2 -9.51 8.23 -0.95
C LEU A 2 -10.38 8.63 -2.13
N LYS A 3 -11.47 9.36 -1.87
CA LYS A 3 -12.24 10.12 -2.87
C LYS A 3 -11.92 11.60 -2.69
N THR A 4 -11.56 12.26 -3.78
CA THR A 4 -11.13 13.66 -3.80
C THR A 4 -12.01 14.47 -4.75
N ILE A 5 -12.37 15.70 -4.35
CA ILE A 5 -13.03 16.67 -5.22
C ILE A 5 -12.02 17.75 -5.63
N THR A 6 -11.98 18.07 -6.92
CA THR A 6 -11.11 19.12 -7.50
C THR A 6 -11.91 20.15 -8.29
N SER A 7 -11.42 21.39 -8.35
CA SER A 7 -12.00 22.44 -9.21
C SER A 7 -11.63 22.21 -10.68
N SER A 8 -12.61 22.33 -11.59
CA SER A 8 -12.51 22.07 -13.05
C SER A 8 -11.60 23.02 -13.85
N THR A 9 -10.80 23.86 -13.20
CA THR A 9 -9.72 24.63 -13.82
C THR A 9 -8.74 23.69 -14.56
N PRO A 10 -8.38 23.95 -15.83
CA PRO A 10 -7.76 22.97 -16.73
C PRO A 10 -6.29 22.58 -16.41
N SER A 11 -5.78 22.92 -15.24
CA SER A 11 -4.39 22.71 -14.81
C SER A 11 -4.21 21.43 -13.97
N LEU A 12 -4.62 20.27 -14.50
CA LEU A 12 -4.37 18.94 -13.89
C LEU A 12 -3.17 18.12 -14.42
N PRO A 13 -2.05 18.69 -14.94
CA PRO A 13 -0.80 17.91 -15.09
C PRO A 13 -0.06 17.71 -13.75
N LEU A 14 -0.59 18.24 -12.63
CA LEU A 14 0.10 18.30 -11.34
C LEU A 14 -0.07 17.04 -10.46
N LEU A 15 -1.16 16.29 -10.59
CA LEU A 15 -1.57 15.23 -9.66
C LEU A 15 -0.68 13.96 -9.70
N PHE A 16 0.38 13.97 -10.51
CA PHE A 16 1.27 12.83 -10.75
C PHE A 16 2.75 13.10 -10.44
N LYS A 17 3.09 14.28 -9.92
CA LYS A 17 4.44 14.62 -9.45
C LYS A 17 4.71 14.18 -8.00
N PHE A 18 4.54 12.89 -7.71
CA PHE A 18 5.19 12.26 -6.55
C PHE A 18 6.72 12.25 -6.76
N THR A 19 7.41 13.37 -6.54
CA THR A 19 8.87 13.46 -6.71
C THR A 19 9.58 12.76 -5.56
N LYS A 20 10.29 11.66 -5.86
CA LYS A 20 11.09 10.89 -4.92
C LYS A 20 12.28 11.72 -4.43
N SER A 21 12.19 12.31 -3.24
CA SER A 21 13.36 12.84 -2.53
C SER A 21 14.14 11.69 -1.90
N SER A 22 15.00 11.04 -2.69
CA SER A 22 15.95 10.05 -2.16
C SER A 22 17.11 10.76 -1.47
N SER A 23 17.23 10.60 -0.15
CA SER A 23 18.36 11.09 0.63
C SER A 23 19.65 10.34 0.31
N SER A 24 20.42 10.87 -0.64
CA SER A 24 21.81 10.46 -0.88
C SER A 24 22.72 11.05 0.21
N LEU A 25 23.40 10.17 0.97
CA LEU A 25 24.42 10.56 1.94
C LEU A 25 25.63 11.18 1.21
N PRO A 26 26.17 12.33 1.66
CA PRO A 26 27.47 12.81 1.20
C PRO A 26 28.60 12.05 1.91
N SER A 27 29.43 11.35 1.13
CA SER A 27 30.70 10.79 1.59
C SER A 27 31.87 11.68 1.14
N SER A 28 32.66 12.18 2.09
CA SER A 28 33.89 12.95 1.80
C SER A 28 34.87 12.85 2.96
N SER A 29 36.18 12.80 2.66
CA SER A 29 37.21 12.34 3.60
C SER A 29 38.40 13.30 3.76
N SER A 30 38.71 13.63 5.02
CA SER A 30 40.06 13.93 5.51
C SER A 30 40.65 15.32 5.10
N PRO A 31 41.81 15.80 5.65
CA PRO A 31 41.75 17.00 6.51
C PRO A 31 42.84 18.08 6.28
N ALA A 32 42.75 19.19 7.02
CA ALA A 32 43.82 20.18 7.24
C ALA A 32 43.74 20.75 8.67
N SER A 33 44.82 21.36 9.18
CA SER A 33 45.07 21.54 10.63
C SER A 33 45.34 23.03 11.05
N PRO A 34 46.01 23.39 12.18
CA PRO A 34 45.49 24.34 13.20
C PRO A 34 46.45 25.57 13.33
N PRO A 35 46.71 26.26 14.48
CA PRO A 35 46.15 26.32 15.86
C PRO A 35 45.77 27.80 16.23
N PRO A 36 45.79 28.36 17.49
CA PRO A 36 46.10 27.86 18.84
C PRO A 36 45.05 28.25 19.94
N SER A 37 45.38 28.25 21.24
CA SER A 37 45.43 27.07 22.15
C SER A 37 45.82 27.49 23.59
N SER A 38 45.13 27.02 24.63
CA SER A 38 45.45 27.32 26.05
C SER A 38 45.08 26.19 27.03
N SER A 39 46.02 25.81 27.92
CA SER A 39 45.91 25.27 29.32
C SER A 39 44.69 24.44 29.77
N SER A 40 44.75 23.41 30.63
CA SER A 40 45.80 22.58 31.31
C SER A 40 45.01 21.52 32.14
N SER A 41 45.46 20.35 32.60
CA SER A 41 46.74 19.97 33.25
C SER A 41 46.93 18.43 33.28
N SER A 42 48.11 17.95 33.67
CA SER A 42 48.54 16.53 33.66
C SER A 42 47.97 15.63 34.77
N PHE A 43 47.99 14.31 34.56
CA PHE A 43 48.91 13.38 35.27
C PHE A 43 49.01 11.99 34.58
N SER A 44 50.02 11.19 34.91
CA SER A 44 50.47 10.02 34.11
C SER A 44 50.78 8.76 34.92
N ARG A 45 50.61 7.58 34.28
CA ARG A 45 51.37 6.29 34.38
C ARG A 45 50.71 5.33 33.34
N CYS A 46 51.39 4.65 32.41
CA CYS A 46 52.49 3.65 32.52
C CYS A 46 52.01 2.37 33.26
N LEU A 47 52.24 1.12 32.78
CA LEU A 47 53.36 0.60 31.98
C LEU A 47 53.05 -0.76 31.27
N SER A 48 53.79 -1.06 30.19
CA SER A 48 54.22 -2.40 29.66
C SER A 48 53.25 -3.58 29.34
N LEU A 49 53.30 -3.97 28.05
CA LEU A 49 53.19 -5.33 27.46
C LEU A 49 54.22 -6.34 28.05
N PRO A 50 54.13 -7.71 27.91
CA PRO A 50 54.17 -8.40 26.59
C PRO A 50 53.59 -9.85 26.40
N PHE A 51 53.36 -10.22 25.12
CA PHE A 51 53.71 -11.49 24.41
C PHE A 51 53.45 -12.87 25.10
N SER A 52 52.72 -13.86 24.52
CA SER A 52 53.09 -14.62 23.30
C SER A 52 52.04 -15.67 22.83
N ARG A 53 52.41 -16.47 21.81
CA ARG A 53 51.77 -17.60 21.07
C ARG A 53 51.07 -18.69 21.94
N SER A 54 50.19 -19.58 21.45
CA SER A 54 50.35 -20.49 20.27
C SER A 54 49.05 -21.14 19.70
N ALA A 55 49.21 -22.15 18.83
CA ALA A 55 48.23 -22.90 18.00
C ALA A 55 47.29 -23.87 18.81
N SER A 56 46.35 -24.66 18.26
CA SER A 56 46.22 -25.29 16.91
C SER A 56 44.81 -25.83 16.53
N SER A 57 44.59 -26.08 15.24
CA SER A 57 43.50 -26.92 14.63
C SER A 57 43.89 -28.43 14.66
N PRO A 58 43.19 -29.43 14.02
CA PRO A 58 42.12 -29.47 12.99
C PRO A 58 40.82 -30.16 13.52
N SER A 59 39.90 -30.87 12.81
CA SER A 59 39.74 -31.39 11.43
C SER A 59 38.25 -31.67 11.07
N SER A 60 37.97 -32.19 9.86
CA SER A 60 36.69 -32.81 9.42
C SER A 60 36.85 -34.34 9.26
N PRO A 61 35.77 -35.13 9.01
CA PRO A 61 35.48 -35.48 7.60
C PRO A 61 33.99 -35.77 7.25
N SER A 62 33.74 -36.03 5.96
CA SER A 62 32.49 -36.53 5.36
C SER A 62 32.70 -37.86 4.62
N PRO A 63 31.66 -38.67 4.39
CA PRO A 63 31.61 -39.56 3.22
C PRO A 63 30.33 -39.38 2.37
N SER A 64 30.13 -40.24 1.37
CA SER A 64 29.43 -39.89 0.12
C SER A 64 28.41 -40.92 -0.41
N SER A 65 27.52 -40.42 -1.27
CA SER A 65 26.85 -41.04 -2.43
C SER A 65 26.70 -42.57 -2.54
N SER A 66 25.48 -43.02 -2.85
CA SER A 66 25.26 -44.10 -3.81
C SER A 66 23.95 -43.86 -4.61
N SER A 67 23.87 -44.47 -5.80
CA SER A 67 22.71 -44.41 -6.71
C SER A 67 22.26 -45.83 -7.04
N LEU A 68 20.95 -46.07 -7.18
CA LEU A 68 20.43 -47.27 -7.84
C LEU A 68 19.00 -47.05 -8.37
N SER A 69 18.83 -47.22 -9.68
CA SER A 69 17.52 -47.23 -10.34
C SER A 69 16.90 -48.63 -10.34
N ARG A 70 15.57 -48.75 -10.24
CA ARG A 70 14.80 -49.91 -10.72
C ARG A 70 13.37 -49.52 -11.10
N SER A 71 12.67 -50.41 -11.81
CA SER A 71 11.61 -50.02 -12.76
C SER A 71 10.30 -50.82 -12.64
N LEU A 72 9.21 -50.18 -13.05
CA LEU A 72 7.93 -50.70 -13.59
C LEU A 72 7.38 -52.07 -13.13
N SER A 73 6.19 -52.04 -12.50
CA SER A 73 4.94 -52.75 -12.91
C SER A 73 3.81 -52.33 -11.97
N LEU A 74 2.72 -51.69 -12.41
CA LEU A 74 1.60 -52.21 -13.21
C LEU A 74 0.71 -53.20 -12.43
N PHE A 75 -0.35 -52.67 -11.80
CA PHE A 75 -1.57 -53.43 -11.51
C PHE A 75 -2.81 -52.62 -11.93
N HIS A 76 -3.75 -53.29 -12.60
CA HIS A 76 -5.06 -52.73 -12.93
C HIS A 76 -6.03 -52.91 -11.76
N PHE A 77 -6.93 -51.95 -11.57
CA PHE A 77 -8.29 -52.26 -11.12
C PHE A 77 -9.30 -51.35 -11.84
N LYS A 78 -10.46 -51.91 -12.23
CA LYS A 78 -11.51 -51.21 -12.98
C LYS A 78 -12.81 -51.20 -12.19
N ASN A 79 -13.42 -50.02 -12.05
CA ASN A 79 -14.89 -49.82 -12.00
C ASN A 79 -15.63 -50.45 -10.78
N PRO A 80 -16.95 -50.18 -10.55
CA PRO A 80 -17.96 -49.62 -11.44
C PRO A 80 -18.79 -48.42 -10.92
N MET A 81 -19.70 -47.95 -11.79
CA MET A 81 -20.72 -46.93 -11.53
C MET A 81 -21.93 -47.50 -10.78
N SER A 82 -22.66 -46.65 -10.05
CA SER A 82 -24.14 -46.54 -10.05
C SER A 82 -24.60 -45.39 -9.14
N GLY A 83 -25.70 -44.69 -9.48
CA GLY A 83 -26.18 -43.57 -8.63
C GLY A 83 -27.21 -42.59 -9.21
N ILE A 84 -28.17 -43.03 -10.04
CA ILE A 84 -29.28 -42.17 -10.48
C ILE A 84 -30.39 -42.20 -9.41
N LEU A 85 -30.58 -41.10 -8.65
CA LEU A 85 -31.79 -40.91 -7.83
C LEU A 85 -32.15 -39.43 -7.55
N GLY A 86 -32.12 -38.59 -8.59
CA GLY A 86 -32.43 -37.16 -8.47
C GLY A 86 -33.94 -36.83 -8.44
N LYS A 87 -34.66 -37.17 -7.36
CA LYS A 87 -36.03 -36.65 -7.07
C LYS A 87 -36.54 -36.97 -5.65
N LEU A 88 -36.31 -36.06 -4.70
CA LEU A 88 -37.33 -35.59 -3.73
C LEU A 88 -36.85 -34.23 -3.16
N GLY A 89 -37.79 -33.36 -2.76
CA GLY A 89 -37.50 -31.92 -2.64
C GLY A 89 -36.97 -31.44 -1.29
N PHE A 90 -35.75 -30.89 -1.28
CA PHE A 90 -35.35 -29.79 -0.40
C PHE A 90 -34.61 -28.75 -1.24
N GLY A 91 -35.29 -27.66 -1.59
CA GLY A 91 -34.71 -26.59 -2.41
C GLY A 91 -33.95 -25.56 -1.58
N PRO A 92 -32.73 -25.12 -1.97
CA PRO A 92 -32.00 -24.07 -1.27
C PRO A 92 -32.61 -22.69 -1.56
N ARG A 93 -33.70 -22.33 -0.85
CA ARG A 93 -34.35 -21.02 -0.94
C ARG A 93 -33.61 -19.97 -0.09
N ALA A 94 -32.38 -19.64 -0.46
CA ALA A 94 -31.62 -18.52 0.11
C ALA A 94 -30.48 -18.07 -0.85
N ALA A 95 -30.84 -17.39 -1.95
CA ALA A 95 -29.88 -16.83 -2.92
C ALA A 95 -30.22 -15.45 -3.57
N PRO A 96 -31.18 -14.61 -3.10
CA PRO A 96 -31.41 -13.29 -3.70
C PRO A 96 -30.51 -12.19 -3.12
N GLU A 97 -30.15 -12.28 -1.84
CA GLU A 97 -29.64 -11.14 -1.05
C GLU A 97 -28.18 -10.80 -1.36
N SER A 98 -27.25 -11.74 -1.17
CA SER A 98 -25.82 -11.55 -1.48
C SER A 98 -25.55 -11.21 -2.96
N THR A 99 -26.39 -11.70 -3.87
CA THR A 99 -26.34 -11.39 -5.30
C THR A 99 -26.73 -9.93 -5.59
N MET A 100 -27.73 -9.39 -4.90
CA MET A 100 -28.10 -7.99 -5.03
C MET A 100 -27.11 -7.06 -4.31
N GLU A 101 -26.65 -7.45 -3.12
CA GLU A 101 -25.68 -6.68 -2.32
C GLU A 101 -24.36 -6.43 -3.08
N SER A 102 -23.81 -7.50 -3.67
CA SER A 102 -22.62 -7.41 -4.53
C SER A 102 -22.87 -6.64 -5.84
N SER A 103 -24.10 -6.66 -6.37
CA SER A 103 -24.47 -5.86 -7.54
C SER A 103 -24.49 -4.34 -7.23
N ILE A 104 -24.91 -3.95 -6.02
CA ILE A 104 -24.88 -2.55 -5.58
C ILE A 104 -23.42 -2.10 -5.34
N ALA A 105 -22.61 -2.93 -4.68
CA ALA A 105 -21.20 -2.64 -4.41
C ALA A 105 -20.32 -2.58 -5.68
N GLN A 106 -20.66 -3.35 -6.72
CA GLN A 106 -19.99 -3.29 -8.02
C GLN A 106 -20.56 -2.23 -8.98
N GLY A 107 -21.62 -1.52 -8.59
CA GLY A 107 -22.23 -0.45 -9.38
C GLY A 107 -21.37 0.81 -9.48
N PRO A 108 -21.77 1.79 -10.33
CA PRO A 108 -21.11 3.08 -10.46
C PRO A 108 -21.25 3.98 -9.21
N ASP A 109 -20.48 5.07 -9.19
CA ASP A 109 -20.46 6.04 -8.10
C ASP A 109 -21.39 7.25 -8.35
N GLU A 110 -22.69 7.03 -8.11
CA GLU A 110 -23.80 7.97 -8.37
C GLU A 110 -23.87 9.21 -7.41
N ASP A 111 -22.80 9.55 -6.72
CA ASP A 111 -22.78 10.73 -5.84
C ASP A 111 -22.78 12.04 -6.65
N LEU A 112 -23.48 13.07 -6.18
CA LEU A 112 -23.62 14.32 -6.92
C LEU A 112 -22.47 15.32 -6.65
N LEU A 113 -21.92 15.89 -7.73
CA LEU A 113 -20.96 17.00 -7.70
C LEU A 113 -21.68 18.35 -7.69
N ALA A 114 -21.20 19.29 -6.87
CA ALA A 114 -21.58 20.70 -7.01
C ALA A 114 -20.88 21.34 -8.23
N PRO A 115 -21.47 22.36 -8.89
CA PRO A 115 -21.03 22.85 -10.19
C PRO A 115 -19.53 23.21 -10.28
N GLY A 116 -18.92 22.92 -11.43
CA GLY A 116 -17.52 23.25 -11.70
C GLY A 116 -16.49 22.39 -10.96
N GLN A 117 -16.88 21.23 -10.44
CA GLN A 117 -15.97 20.29 -9.76
C GLN A 117 -15.96 18.90 -10.42
N GLN A 118 -14.94 18.10 -10.12
CA GLN A 118 -14.76 16.72 -10.58
C GLN A 118 -14.28 15.82 -9.42
N PHE A 119 -14.74 14.56 -9.41
CA PHE A 119 -14.19 13.53 -8.53
C PHE A 119 -12.93 12.88 -9.12
N ALA A 120 -12.09 12.34 -8.24
CA ALA A 120 -11.08 11.32 -8.55
C ALA A 120 -10.94 10.37 -7.34
N GLN A 121 -10.86 9.05 -7.59
CA GLN A 121 -10.69 8.02 -6.56
C GLN A 121 -9.28 7.40 -6.64
N PHE A 122 -8.63 7.19 -5.49
CA PHE A 122 -7.28 6.64 -5.38
C PHE A 122 -7.16 5.65 -4.22
N ALA A 123 -6.46 4.54 -4.42
CA ALA A 123 -5.98 3.66 -3.35
C ALA A 123 -4.45 3.66 -3.36
N ALA A 124 -3.81 3.77 -2.18
CA ALA A 124 -2.35 3.89 -2.07
C ALA A 124 -1.81 3.46 -0.68
N GLY A 125 -2.32 2.35 -0.13
CA GLY A 125 -1.99 1.91 1.24
C GLY A 125 -2.95 2.51 2.27
N CYS A 126 -2.47 2.90 3.45
CA CYS A 126 -3.32 3.46 4.50
C CYS A 126 -3.86 4.86 4.14
N PHE A 127 -5.20 5.03 4.03
CA PHE A 127 -5.84 6.31 3.70
C PHE A 127 -5.40 7.52 4.52
N TRP A 128 -4.93 7.36 5.76
CA TRP A 128 -4.61 8.49 6.65
C TRP A 128 -3.47 9.35 6.10
N GLY A 129 -2.43 8.72 5.54
CA GLY A 129 -1.35 9.42 4.85
C GLY A 129 -1.74 9.93 3.46
N VAL A 130 -2.58 9.17 2.75
CA VAL A 130 -3.05 9.52 1.40
C VAL A 130 -3.96 10.75 1.45
N GLU A 131 -4.95 10.78 2.35
CA GLU A 131 -5.82 11.94 2.54
C GLU A 131 -4.99 13.19 2.85
N LEU A 132 -4.10 13.14 3.83
CA LEU A 132 -3.29 14.29 4.21
C LEU A 132 -2.44 14.81 3.04
N ALA A 133 -1.92 13.92 2.18
CA ALA A 133 -1.20 14.32 0.98
C ALA A 133 -2.08 15.11 0.01
N PHE A 134 -3.31 14.65 -0.26
CA PHE A 134 -4.26 15.34 -1.15
C PHE A 134 -4.88 16.59 -0.52
N GLN A 135 -5.08 16.63 0.80
CA GLN A 135 -5.54 17.83 1.51
C GLN A 135 -4.62 19.03 1.24
N ARG A 136 -3.32 18.79 1.15
CA ARG A 136 -2.29 19.81 0.90
C ARG A 136 -2.21 20.27 -0.56
N VAL A 137 -2.84 19.58 -1.52
CA VAL A 137 -2.79 19.93 -2.94
C VAL A 137 -3.67 21.17 -3.22
N PRO A 138 -3.13 22.26 -3.80
CA PRO A 138 -3.93 23.39 -4.27
C PRO A 138 -4.92 22.95 -5.37
N GLY A 139 -6.16 23.45 -5.34
CA GLY A 139 -7.23 23.03 -6.26
C GLY A 139 -8.05 21.80 -5.81
N VAL A 140 -7.59 21.05 -4.80
CA VAL A 140 -8.44 20.08 -4.08
C VAL A 140 -9.37 20.84 -3.14
N THR A 141 -10.68 20.68 -3.31
CA THR A 141 -11.73 21.36 -2.53
C THR A 141 -12.23 20.52 -1.35
N LYS A 142 -12.32 19.19 -1.51
CA LYS A 142 -12.73 18.23 -0.49
C LYS A 142 -11.91 16.94 -0.60
N THR A 143 -11.60 16.33 0.53
CA THR A 143 -11.14 14.94 0.65
C THR A 143 -12.11 14.14 1.51
N GLU A 144 -12.25 12.85 1.23
CA GLU A 144 -12.90 11.91 2.14
C GLU A 144 -12.41 10.48 1.93
N VAL A 145 -12.34 9.75 3.03
CA VAL A 145 -11.83 8.37 3.05
C VAL A 145 -12.98 7.37 3.10
N GLY A 146 -12.79 6.16 2.56
CA GLY A 146 -13.87 5.21 2.34
C GLY A 146 -13.47 3.91 1.67
N TYR A 147 -14.46 3.05 1.41
CA TYR A 147 -14.32 1.71 0.85
C TYR A 147 -14.98 1.65 -0.53
N SER A 148 -14.38 0.94 -1.49
CA SER A 148 -14.86 0.84 -2.88
C SER A 148 -14.20 -0.38 -3.58
N GLN A 149 -14.69 -0.73 -4.76
CA GLN A 149 -14.29 -1.86 -5.63
C GLN A 149 -14.55 -3.29 -5.11
N GLY A 150 -14.98 -3.49 -3.86
CA GLY A 150 -15.34 -4.80 -3.32
C GLY A 150 -16.81 -5.19 -3.51
N PHE A 151 -17.21 -6.30 -2.90
CA PHE A 151 -18.48 -7.00 -3.15
C PHE A 151 -19.50 -6.90 -2.02
N VAL A 152 -19.26 -6.05 -1.02
CA VAL A 152 -20.15 -5.82 0.12
C VAL A 152 -20.68 -4.38 0.04
N HIS A 153 -21.97 -4.17 0.23
CA HIS A 153 -22.56 -2.84 0.26
C HIS A 153 -22.67 -2.40 1.74
N ASN A 154 -22.49 -1.09 1.97
CA ASN A 154 -22.30 -0.48 3.30
C ASN A 154 -21.33 -1.23 4.26
N PRO A 155 -20.12 -1.64 3.81
CA PRO A 155 -19.18 -2.36 4.66
C PRO A 155 -18.64 -1.47 5.79
N THR A 156 -18.51 -2.04 6.99
CA THR A 156 -17.83 -1.39 8.13
C THR A 156 -16.31 -1.54 8.03
N TYR A 157 -15.57 -0.73 8.79
CA TYR A 157 -14.14 -0.91 9.02
C TYR A 157 -13.81 -2.35 9.45
N GLU A 158 -14.57 -2.92 10.39
CA GLU A 158 -14.42 -4.28 10.88
C GLU A 158 -14.59 -5.32 9.77
N ASP A 159 -15.59 -5.16 8.88
CA ASP A 159 -15.80 -6.06 7.74
C ASP A 159 -14.59 -6.03 6.79
N VAL A 160 -14.11 -4.84 6.41
CA VAL A 160 -12.97 -4.70 5.49
C VAL A 160 -11.67 -5.20 6.13
N CYS A 161 -11.49 -5.04 7.45
CA CYS A 161 -10.38 -5.62 8.20
C CYS A 161 -10.32 -7.16 8.17
N THR A 162 -11.41 -7.87 7.86
CA THR A 162 -11.36 -9.33 7.59
C THR A 162 -10.59 -9.68 6.32
N GLY A 163 -10.42 -8.72 5.40
CA GLY A 163 -9.87 -8.94 4.05
C GLY A 163 -10.80 -9.69 3.08
N THR A 164 -11.97 -10.15 3.53
CA THR A 164 -12.88 -11.00 2.72
C THR A 164 -13.76 -10.20 1.74
N THR A 165 -14.00 -8.92 2.02
CA THR A 165 -14.98 -8.09 1.28
C THR A 165 -14.47 -7.61 -0.09
N GLY A 166 -13.16 -7.66 -0.33
CA GLY A 166 -12.50 -7.21 -1.57
C GLY A 166 -12.32 -5.68 -1.70
N HIS A 167 -12.87 -4.87 -0.78
CA HIS A 167 -12.72 -3.43 -0.82
C HIS A 167 -11.28 -3.00 -0.56
N ALA A 168 -10.87 -1.88 -1.15
CA ALA A 168 -9.57 -1.29 -0.86
C ALA A 168 -9.62 -0.33 0.35
N GLU A 169 -9.34 -0.82 1.56
CA GLU A 169 -8.18 -0.38 2.39
C GLU A 169 -8.15 -0.90 3.85
N VAL A 170 -7.11 -0.45 4.58
CA VAL A 170 -6.95 -0.31 6.05
C VAL A 170 -6.45 -1.51 6.86
N GLY A 171 -5.40 -1.24 7.66
CA GLY A 171 -4.61 -2.19 8.46
C GLY A 171 -3.11 -2.16 8.09
N ASN A 172 -2.34 -3.17 8.52
CA ASN A 172 -0.91 -3.34 8.16
C ASN A 172 -0.74 -3.77 6.69
N ASP A 173 0.32 -3.30 6.03
CA ASP A 173 0.53 -3.26 4.57
C ASP A 173 0.66 -4.61 3.78
N VAL A 174 -0.11 -5.65 4.13
CA VAL A 174 -0.12 -6.96 3.46
C VAL A 174 -1.55 -7.46 3.29
N GLY A 175 -2.05 -7.48 2.05
CA GLY A 175 -3.42 -7.90 1.71
C GLY A 175 -3.97 -7.23 0.45
N THR A 176 -5.07 -7.76 -0.10
CA THR A 176 -5.73 -7.25 -1.33
C THR A 176 -6.35 -5.86 -1.15
N GLN A 177 -6.58 -5.44 0.09
CA GLN A 177 -7.12 -4.13 0.43
C GLN A 177 -6.09 -2.98 0.26
N TYR A 178 -4.78 -3.25 0.29
CA TYR A 178 -3.73 -2.21 0.18
C TYR A 178 -3.19 -1.97 -1.24
N ARG A 179 -3.79 -2.61 -2.25
CA ARG A 179 -3.36 -2.46 -3.64
C ARG A 179 -3.41 -0.97 -4.06
N SER A 180 -2.39 -0.52 -4.78
CA SER A 180 -2.43 0.81 -5.37
C SER A 180 -3.39 0.81 -6.57
N GLY A 181 -4.28 1.79 -6.65
CA GLY A 181 -5.25 1.91 -7.74
C GLY A 181 -5.62 3.36 -8.05
N ILE A 182 -5.91 3.63 -9.31
CA ILE A 182 -6.47 4.89 -9.80
C ILE A 182 -7.83 4.56 -10.41
N TYR A 183 -8.89 5.13 -9.85
CA TYR A 183 -10.26 4.84 -10.28
C TYR A 183 -10.88 6.06 -10.93
N TYR A 184 -11.16 5.94 -12.23
CA TYR A 184 -11.51 7.06 -13.10
C TYR A 184 -13.02 7.22 -13.27
N TYR A 185 -13.47 8.47 -13.40
CA TYR A 185 -14.85 8.82 -13.72
C TYR A 185 -15.05 9.15 -15.21
N THR A 186 -13.97 9.45 -15.95
CA THR A 186 -14.05 9.81 -17.38
C THR A 186 -12.88 9.22 -18.19
N PRO A 187 -13.01 9.05 -19.51
CA PRO A 187 -11.93 8.55 -20.37
C PRO A 187 -10.67 9.44 -20.37
N GLU A 188 -10.84 10.74 -20.15
CA GLU A 188 -9.71 11.68 -20.04
C GLU A 188 -8.89 11.41 -18.77
N GLN A 189 -9.55 11.05 -17.67
CA GLN A 189 -8.88 10.63 -16.43
C GLN A 189 -8.16 9.28 -16.61
N GLU A 190 -8.79 8.31 -17.29
CA GLU A 190 -8.15 7.03 -17.63
C GLU A 190 -6.87 7.26 -18.45
N LYS A 191 -6.97 8.01 -19.55
CA LYS A 191 -5.83 8.34 -20.42
C LYS A 191 -4.72 9.05 -19.65
N ALA A 192 -5.07 10.05 -18.81
CA ALA A 192 -4.10 10.77 -18.00
C ALA A 192 -3.38 9.85 -16.98
N ALA A 193 -4.08 8.88 -16.40
CA ALA A 193 -3.54 7.89 -15.49
C ALA A 193 -2.59 6.90 -16.20
N ILE A 194 -2.95 6.44 -17.40
CA ILE A 194 -2.11 5.55 -18.23
C ILE A 194 -0.82 6.27 -18.63
N GLU A 195 -0.92 7.44 -19.29
CA GLU A 195 0.26 8.21 -19.68
C GLU A 195 1.16 8.58 -18.49
N SER A 196 0.56 8.85 -17.33
CA SER A 196 1.28 9.11 -16.09
C SER A 196 2.08 7.89 -15.63
N THR A 197 1.44 6.72 -15.63
CA THR A 197 2.05 5.45 -15.25
C THR A 197 3.20 5.09 -16.19
N ASP A 198 3.04 5.30 -17.51
CA ASP A 198 4.10 5.10 -18.50
C ASP A 198 5.28 6.08 -18.32
N ARG A 199 4.99 7.37 -18.05
CA ARG A 199 6.02 8.37 -17.70
C ARG A 199 6.75 8.00 -16.41
N ARG A 200 6.04 7.43 -15.43
CA ARG A 200 6.59 7.01 -14.14
C ARG A 200 7.43 5.73 -14.23
N GLN A 201 7.01 4.76 -15.03
CA GLN A 201 7.68 3.46 -15.15
C GLN A 201 9.11 3.61 -15.66
N LYS A 202 9.37 4.59 -16.53
CA LYS A 202 10.69 4.94 -17.07
C LYS A 202 11.70 5.41 -15.99
N LEU A 203 11.24 5.64 -14.76
CA LEU A 203 12.05 6.08 -13.62
C LEU A 203 12.12 5.02 -12.49
N LEU A 204 11.63 3.81 -12.73
CA LEU A 204 11.52 2.74 -11.74
C LEU A 204 11.90 1.38 -12.34
N ASP A 205 12.89 0.70 -11.77
CA ASP A 205 13.35 -0.62 -12.23
C ASP A 205 12.31 -1.73 -11.97
N ARG A 206 11.47 -1.53 -10.94
CA ARG A 206 10.36 -2.44 -10.60
C ARG A 206 9.12 -2.05 -11.40
N LYS A 207 8.44 -3.04 -11.96
CA LYS A 207 7.14 -2.85 -12.61
C LYS A 207 6.12 -2.24 -11.64
N ILE A 208 5.41 -1.21 -12.08
CA ILE A 208 4.27 -0.62 -11.37
C ILE A 208 3.10 -1.60 -11.43
N VAL A 209 2.48 -1.85 -10.27
CA VAL A 209 1.34 -2.77 -10.10
C VAL A 209 0.03 -2.02 -9.82
N THR A 210 -0.03 -0.74 -10.19
CA THR A 210 -1.21 0.11 -10.02
C THR A 210 -2.30 -0.28 -11.00
N GLU A 211 -3.47 -0.67 -10.49
CA GLU A 211 -4.64 -0.91 -11.31
C GLU A 211 -5.26 0.43 -11.76
N ILE A 212 -5.71 0.49 -13.02
CA ILE A 212 -6.44 1.63 -13.58
C ILE A 212 -7.77 1.07 -14.07
N LEU A 213 -8.86 1.46 -13.42
CA LEU A 213 -10.19 0.86 -13.59
C LEU A 213 -11.29 1.93 -13.46
N PRO A 214 -12.51 1.70 -13.99
CA PRO A 214 -13.65 2.58 -13.74
C PRO A 214 -13.94 2.73 -12.24
N ALA A 215 -14.34 3.93 -11.83
CA ALA A 215 -14.84 4.21 -10.49
C ALA A 215 -16.13 3.43 -10.21
N LYS A 216 -16.17 2.78 -9.05
CA LYS A 216 -17.35 2.06 -8.52
C LYS A 216 -17.82 2.73 -7.22
N LYS A 217 -18.99 2.28 -6.74
CA LYS A 217 -19.70 2.89 -5.61
C LYS A 217 -18.77 3.07 -4.40
N PHE A 218 -18.71 4.32 -3.95
CA PHE A 218 -17.91 4.72 -2.81
C PHE A 218 -18.73 4.72 -1.51
N TYR A 219 -18.22 4.03 -0.49
CA TYR A 219 -18.77 4.00 0.85
C TYR A 219 -17.89 4.84 1.77
N ARG A 220 -18.38 6.00 2.22
CA ARG A 220 -17.64 6.87 3.14
C ARG A 220 -17.36 6.13 4.46
N ALA A 221 -16.09 6.08 4.85
CA ALA A 221 -15.67 5.47 6.12
C ALA A 221 -16.06 6.34 7.33
N GLU A 222 -16.01 5.72 8.48
CA GLU A 222 -16.39 6.23 9.79
C GLU A 222 -15.67 7.55 10.14
N GLU A 223 -16.38 8.47 10.81
CA GLU A 223 -15.91 9.85 11.03
C GLU A 223 -14.62 9.98 11.87
N TYR A 224 -14.23 8.92 12.59
CA TYR A 224 -12.95 8.87 13.29
C TYR A 224 -11.75 8.59 12.37
N HIS A 225 -11.95 7.97 11.20
CA HIS A 225 -10.89 7.82 10.18
C HIS A 225 -10.66 9.09 9.36
N GLN A 226 -11.71 9.89 9.17
CA GLN A 226 -11.71 11.11 8.37
C GLN A 226 -10.73 12.14 8.96
N GLN A 227 -9.80 12.66 8.15
CA GLN A 227 -8.79 13.66 8.52
C GLN A 227 -7.93 13.31 9.75
N TYR A 228 -7.74 12.02 10.03
CA TYR A 228 -7.13 11.48 11.26
C TYR A 228 -5.81 12.16 11.66
N LEU A 229 -4.86 12.33 10.73
CA LEU A 229 -3.55 12.93 11.01
C LEU A 229 -3.61 14.44 11.29
N ALA A 230 -4.58 15.15 10.71
CA ALA A 230 -4.84 16.56 10.99
C ALA A 230 -5.60 16.75 12.32
N LYS A 231 -6.49 15.81 12.67
CA LYS A 231 -7.18 15.73 13.97
C LYS A 231 -6.18 15.44 15.11
N GLY A 232 -5.17 14.60 14.88
CA GLY A 232 -4.03 14.39 15.80
C GLY A 232 -3.24 13.09 15.63
N GLY A 233 -3.75 12.12 14.87
CA GLY A 233 -3.17 10.78 14.77
C GLY A 233 -3.13 10.02 16.11
N ARG A 234 -2.46 8.87 16.11
CA ARG A 234 -2.33 7.95 17.25
C ARG A 234 -1.62 8.57 18.47
N PHE A 235 -0.80 9.59 18.25
CA PHE A 235 0.06 10.19 19.27
C PHE A 235 -0.36 11.62 19.66
N GLY A 236 -1.51 12.10 19.19
CA GLY A 236 -1.98 13.49 19.41
C GLY A 236 -1.18 14.57 18.68
N ARG A 237 -0.14 14.20 17.94
CA ARG A 237 0.76 15.08 17.18
C ARG A 237 0.18 15.38 15.80
N LYS A 238 -0.69 16.39 15.74
CA LYS A 238 -1.26 16.93 14.49
C LYS A 238 -0.19 17.15 13.42
N GLN A 239 -0.55 16.90 12.18
CA GLN A 239 0.26 17.21 11.00
C GLN A 239 -0.49 18.26 10.17
N SER A 240 0.19 19.30 9.69
CA SER A 240 -0.49 20.38 8.94
C SER A 240 -1.10 19.82 7.65
N ALA A 241 -2.34 20.27 7.37
CA ALA A 241 -3.09 19.99 6.14
C ALA A 241 -3.13 21.21 5.19
N GLU A 242 -2.33 22.24 5.47
CA GLU A 242 -2.31 23.50 4.72
C GLU A 242 -1.88 23.31 3.26
N LYS A 243 -2.44 24.14 2.38
CA LYS A 243 -2.14 24.08 0.95
C LYS A 243 -0.67 24.40 0.69
N GLY A 244 0.04 23.47 0.04
CA GLY A 244 1.47 23.57 -0.24
C GLY A 244 2.39 23.08 0.89
N CYS A 245 1.88 22.56 2.02
CA CYS A 245 2.72 22.04 3.10
C CYS A 245 3.57 20.82 2.64
N THR A 246 4.89 20.93 2.71
CA THR A 246 5.85 19.90 2.27
C THR A 246 6.37 19.00 3.39
N ASP A 247 5.88 19.15 4.63
CA ASP A 247 6.37 18.39 5.79
C ASP A 247 6.27 16.87 5.58
N PRO A 248 7.27 16.06 5.96
CA PRO A 248 7.19 14.61 5.86
C PRO A 248 5.97 14.03 6.59
N ILE A 249 5.07 13.40 5.82
CA ILE A 249 3.88 12.75 6.36
C ILE A 249 4.28 11.48 7.11
N ARG A 250 3.86 11.39 8.37
CA ARG A 250 4.04 10.21 9.23
C ARG A 250 2.75 9.40 9.21
N CYS A 251 2.81 8.11 8.85
CA CYS A 251 1.64 7.28 8.54
C CYS A 251 0.56 7.25 9.62
N TYR A 252 0.95 7.37 10.90
CA TYR A 252 0.08 7.14 12.05
C TYR A 252 0.01 8.29 13.06
N GLY A 253 0.88 9.30 12.98
CA GLY A 253 1.01 10.39 13.96
C GLY A 253 2.45 10.87 14.13
#